data_AF-A0A2E7TPQ7-F1
#
_entry.id   AF-A0A2E7TPQ7-F1
#
_cell.length_a   1.000
_cell.length_b   1.000
_cell.length_c   1.000
_cell.angle_alpha   90.00
_cell.angle_beta   90.00
_cell.angle_gamma   90.00
#
_symmetry.space_group_name_H-M   'P 1'
#
loop_
_entity.id
_entity.type
_entity.pdbx_description
1 polymer ?
#
loop_
_entity_poly.entity_id
_entity_poly.type
_entity_poly.pdbx_seq_one_letter_code
_entity_poly.pdbx_strand_id
1 'polypeptide(L)' 'MTRIRAIIYVARDSQKGIIIGHQGQALKGVGIDARMDLEKFFGTQIFLDLYVKVNKDWKSDERKLKRFGYLH' A
#
# COMPACT_ATOMS: atom_id res chain seq x y z
N MET A 1 -15.13 8.47 -11.95
CA MET A 1 -14.59 8.18 -10.60
C MET A 1 -13.98 6.79 -10.63
N THR A 2 -12.66 6.71 -10.49
CA THR A 2 -11.91 5.44 -10.54
C THR A 2 -11.67 4.94 -9.12
N ARG A 3 -11.83 3.63 -8.90
CA ARG A 3 -11.63 3.00 -7.58
C ARG A 3 -10.42 2.09 -7.65
N ILE A 4 -9.47 2.31 -6.76
CA ILE A 4 -8.23 1.54 -6.68
C ILE A 4 -8.15 0.94 -5.29
N ARG A 5 -7.89 -0.37 -5.22
CA ARG A 5 -7.56 -1.05 -3.96
C ARG A 5 -6.11 -1.51 -4.02
N ALA A 6 -5.35 -1.22 -2.98
CA ALA A 6 -3.96 -1.64 -2.85
C ALA A 6 -3.68 -2.28 -1.49
N ILE A 7 -2.69 -3.17 -1.48
CA ILE A 7 -2.22 -3.86 -0.27
C ILE A 7 -0.77 -3.46 -0.04
N ILE A 8 -0.49 -2.94 1.14
CA ILE A 8 0.86 -2.67 1.65
C ILE A 8 1.31 -3.91 2.43
N TYR A 9 2.31 -4.62 1.90
CA TYR A 9 2.88 -5.78 2.55
C TYR A 9 4.02 -5.39 3.49
N VAL A 10 4.00 -5.90 4.71
CA VAL A 10 5.07 -5.74 5.70
C VAL A 10 5.53 -7.11 6.20
N ALA A 11 6.78 -7.21 6.67
CA ALA A 11 7.35 -8.48 7.12
C ALA A 11 7.00 -8.79 8.59
N ARG A 12 6.73 -7.77 9.41
CA ARG A 12 6.51 -7.96 10.85
C ARG A 12 5.28 -7.17 11.34
N ASP A 13 4.61 -7.67 12.37
CA ASP A 13 3.46 -7.00 12.99
C ASP A 13 3.81 -5.63 13.58
N SER A 14 5.03 -5.47 14.11
CA SER A 14 5.52 -4.17 14.58
C SER A 14 5.53 -3.12 13.47
N GLN A 15 5.91 -3.51 12.26
CA GLN A 15 5.89 -2.64 11.08
C GLN A 15 4.46 -2.31 10.66
N LYS A 16 3.53 -3.26 10.77
CA LYS A 16 2.10 -3.00 10.52
C LYS A 16 1.60 -1.88 11.44
N GLY A 17 1.97 -1.92 12.72
CA GLY A 17 1.66 -0.86 13.68
C GLY A 17 2.22 0.51 13.26
N ILE A 18 3.49 0.55 12.83
CA ILE A 18 4.14 1.79 12.37
C ILE A 18 3.43 2.38 11.14
N ILE A 19 3.13 1.55 10.12
CA ILE A 19 2.49 2.00 8.88
C ILE A 19 1.07 2.50 9.13
N ILE A 20 0.31 1.82 10.00
CA ILE A 20 -1.04 2.28 10.38
C ILE A 20 -0.93 3.58 11.18
N GLY A 21 0.01 3.65 12.13
CA GLY A 21 0.15 4.77 13.05
C GLY A 21 -0.97 4.84 14.08
N HIS A 22 -0.86 5.78 15.02
CA HIS A 22 -1.88 5.98 16.06
C HIS A 22 -3.24 6.29 15.41
N GLN A 23 -4.25 5.47 15.70
CA GLN A 23 -5.60 5.59 15.11
C GLN A 23 -5.63 5.66 13.58
N GLY A 24 -4.64 5.09 12.88
CA GLY A 24 -4.61 5.09 11.42
C GLY A 24 -4.10 6.39 10.77
N GLN A 25 -3.62 7.36 11.56
CA GLN A 25 -3.24 8.68 11.06
C GLN A 25 -2.10 8.64 10.04
N ALA A 26 -1.11 7.77 10.24
CA ALA A 26 0.01 7.64 9.31
C ALA A 26 -0.45 7.07 7.96
N LEU A 27 -1.25 5.99 7.98
CA LEU A 27 -1.80 5.40 6.76
C LEU A 27 -2.73 6.36 6.02
N LYS A 28 -3.51 7.16 6.77
CA LYS A 28 -4.38 8.19 6.18
C LYS A 28 -3.56 9.26 5.46
N GLY A 29 -2.45 9.73 6.04
CA GLY A 29 -1.55 10.68 5.39
C GLY A 29 -1.01 10.14 4.07
N VAL A 30 -0.41 8.94 4.11
CA VAL A 30 0.10 8.25 2.91
C VAL A 30 -1.00 8.08 1.85
N GLY A 31 -2.21 7.70 2.27
CA GLY A 31 -3.35 7.53 1.36
C GLY A 31 -3.83 8.83 0.72
N ILE A 32 -3.77 9.95 1.43
CA ILE A 32 -4.12 11.27 0.90
C ILE A 32 -3.10 11.69 -0.16
N ASP A 33 -1.81 11.61 0.18
CA ASP A 33 -0.72 12.03 -0.71
C ASP A 33 -0.73 11.19 -1.99
N ALA A 34 -0.78 9.85 -1.86
CA ALA A 34 -0.85 8.94 -2.99
C ALA A 34 -2.11 9.16 -3.86
N ARG A 35 -3.27 9.41 -3.24
CA ARG A 35 -4.50 9.71 -3.99
C ARG A 35 -4.36 11.00 -4.79
N MET A 36 -3.76 12.05 -4.23
CA MET A 36 -3.56 13.32 -4.93
C MET A 36 -2.65 13.16 -6.15
N ASP A 37 -1.57 12.41 -6.00
CA ASP A 37 -0.67 12.10 -7.13
C ASP A 37 -1.37 11.30 -8.23
N LEU A 38 -2.15 10.29 -7.84
CA LEU A 38 -2.93 9.48 -8.78
C LEU A 38 -4.01 10.30 -9.49
N GLU A 39 -4.74 11.16 -8.77
CA GLU A 39 -5.76 12.05 -9.36
C GLU A 39 -5.14 13.00 -10.39
N LYS A 40 -3.97 13.56 -10.07
CA LYS A 40 -3.21 14.42 -10.99
C LYS A 40 -2.74 13.65 -12.22
N PHE A 41 -2.25 12.43 -12.04
CA PHE A 41 -1.75 11.59 -13.13
C PHE A 41 -2.86 11.12 -14.06
N PHE A 42 -4.00 10.68 -13.53
CA PHE A 42 -5.12 10.13 -14.31
C PHE A 42 -6.13 11.18 -14.78
N GLY A 43 -6.10 12.41 -14.24
CA GLY A 43 -7.06 13.46 -14.58
C GLY A 43 -8.49 13.15 -14.16
N THR A 44 -8.69 12.27 -13.17
CA THR A 44 -10.01 11.88 -12.67
C THR A 44 -9.98 11.66 -11.16
N GLN A 45 -11.12 11.81 -10.50
CA GLN A 45 -11.25 11.56 -9.07
C GLN A 45 -10.97 10.08 -8.74
N ILE A 46 -10.14 9.84 -7.72
CA ILE A 46 -9.72 8.51 -7.26
C ILE A 46 -10.30 8.24 -5.87
N PHE A 47 -10.92 7.07 -5.73
CA PHE A 47 -11.14 6.46 -4.42
C PHE A 47 -10.05 5.42 -4.17
N LEU A 48 -9.17 5.68 -3.22
CA LEU A 48 -8.05 4.81 -2.88
C LEU A 48 -8.32 4.08 -1.56
N ASP A 49 -8.37 2.75 -1.63
CA ASP A 49 -8.62 1.84 -0.51
C ASP A 49 -7.33 1.07 -0.18
N LEU A 50 -6.72 1.37 0.97
CA LEU A 50 -5.41 0.84 1.38
C LEU A 50 -5.54 -0.13 2.55
N TYR A 51 -4.92 -1.31 2.41
CA TYR A 51 -4.83 -2.30 3.48
C TYR A 51 -3.39 -2.66 3.81
N VAL A 52 -3.07 -2.78 5.09
CA VAL A 52 -1.74 -3.27 5.54
C VAL A 52 -1.83 -4.74 5.94
N LYS A 53 -1.06 -5.60 5.26
CA LYS A 53 -1.02 -7.05 5.51
C LYS A 53 0.39 -7.50 5.89
N VAL A 54 0.49 -8.29 6.96
CA VAL A 54 1.74 -8.92 7.38
C VAL A 54 1.93 -10.20 6.58
N ASN A 55 3.13 -10.38 6.03
CA ASN A 55 3.55 -11.54 5.27
C ASN A 55 5.04 -11.76 5.54
N LYS A 56 5.37 -12.63 6.50
CA LYS A 56 6.72 -12.70 7.10
C LYS A 56 7.83 -12.92 6.08
N ASP A 57 7.56 -13.72 5.04
CA ASP A 57 8.58 -14.16 4.10
C ASP A 57 8.36 -13.59 2.68
N TRP A 58 7.62 -12.48 2.55
CA TRP A 58 7.30 -11.93 1.23
C TRP A 58 8.54 -11.57 0.40
N LYS A 59 9.63 -11.18 1.07
CA LYS A 59 10.90 -10.82 0.43
C LYS A 59 11.72 -12.01 -0.05
N SER A 60 11.49 -13.21 0.51
CA SER A 60 12.22 -14.42 0.14
C SER A 60 11.41 -15.31 -0.80
N ASP A 61 10.13 -15.00 -0.98
CA ASP A 61 9.22 -15.72 -1.86
C ASP A 61 9.34 -15.19 -3.29
N GLU A 62 10.11 -15.90 -4.11
CA GLU A 62 10.38 -15.54 -5.51
C GLU A 62 9.08 -15.34 -6.33
N ARG A 63 8.04 -16.14 -6.06
CA ARG A 63 6.75 -16.00 -6.76
C ARG A 63 6.09 -14.67 -6.44
N LYS A 64 6.15 -14.26 -5.16
CA LYS A 64 5.64 -12.95 -4.74
C LYS A 64 6.48 -11.82 -5.30
N LEU A 65 7.81 -11.94 -5.29
CA LEU A 65 8.69 -10.93 -5.87
C LEU A 65 8.43 -10.73 -7.36
N LYS A 66 8.27 -11.80 -8.15
CA LYS A 66 7.84 -11.72 -9.56
C LYS A 66 6.49 -11.01 -9.69
N ARG A 67 5.50 -11.40 -8.88
CA ARG A 67 4.17 -10.77 -8.89
C ARG A 67 4.19 -9.28 -8.52
N PHE A 68 5.10 -8.88 -7.62
CA PHE A 68 5.27 -7.49 -7.21
C PHE A 68 6.10 -6.67 -8.21
N GLY A 69 6.70 -7.30 -9.22
CA GLY A 69 7.56 -6.64 -10.20
C GLY A 69 8.98 -6.36 -9.71
N TYR A 70 9.47 -7.09 -8.69
CA TYR A 70 10.86 -6.98 -8.23
C TYR A 70 11.82 -7.94 -8.91
N LEU A 71 11.30 -9.03 -9.50
CA LEU A 71 12.07 -9.97 -10.31
C LEU A 71 11.45 -10.01 -11.70
N HIS A 72 12.27 -9.73 -12.70
CA HIS A 72 11.94 -9.78 -14.12
C HIS A 72 12.77 -10.87 -14.78
#